data_AF-X1FEJ3-F1
#
_entry.id   AF-X1FEJ3-F1
#
_cell.length_a   1.000
_cell.length_b   1.000
_cell.length_c   1.000
_cell.angle_alpha   90.00
_cell.angle_beta   90.00
_cell.angle_gamma   90.00
#
_symmetry.space_group_name_H-M   'P 1'
#
loop_
_entity.id
_entity.type
_entity.pdbx_description
1 polymer ?
#
loop_
_entity_poly.entity_id
_entity_poly.type
_entity_poly.pdbx_seq_one_letter_code
_entity_poly.pdbx_strand_id
1 'polypeptide(L)'
;KLVFEIKENFQYEKLHLIFAVLSDKDAKKMLQIIWSITDNLIITESKSFRRYPYEKLYILAKKVKKEMKVGPPKIFKRKTISNSIDLAMKFSKENDLIC
;
A
#
# COMPACT_ATOMS: atom_id res chain seq x y z
N LYS A 1 -8.32 11.97 6.77
CA LYS A 1 -8.24 12.85 5.58
C LYS A 1 -7.91 12.06 4.31
N LEU A 2 -6.70 11.48 4.15
CA LEU A 2 -6.31 10.75 2.92
C LEU A 2 -7.35 9.75 2.39
N VAL A 3 -7.82 8.83 3.23
CA VAL A 3 -8.80 7.80 2.83
C VAL A 3 -10.11 8.40 2.30
N PHE A 4 -10.54 9.50 2.90
CA PHE A 4 -11.73 10.24 2.46
C PHE A 4 -11.48 10.91 1.11
N GLU A 5 -10.34 11.60 0.95
CA GLU A 5 -10.01 12.29 -0.30
C GLU A 5 -9.91 11.32 -1.49
N ILE A 6 -9.39 10.11 -1.28
CA ILE A 6 -9.31 9.09 -2.34
C ILE A 6 -10.72 8.61 -2.72
N LYS A 7 -11.58 8.34 -1.74
CA LYS A 7 -12.93 7.83 -1.99
C LYS A 7 -13.87 8.84 -2.63
N GLU A 8 -13.79 10.09 -2.22
CA GLU A 8 -14.77 11.11 -2.62
C GLU A 8 -14.38 11.84 -3.90
N ASN A 9 -13.08 11.96 -4.22
CA ASN A 9 -12.63 12.76 -5.36
C ASN A 9 -12.20 11.95 -6.58
N PHE A 10 -12.11 10.62 -6.47
CA PHE A 10 -11.67 9.77 -7.58
C PHE A 10 -12.71 8.70 -7.88
N GLN A 11 -13.03 8.52 -9.16
CA GLN A 11 -13.79 7.38 -9.65
C GLN A 11 -12.79 6.34 -10.15
N TYR A 12 -12.79 5.16 -9.52
CA TYR A 12 -11.90 4.06 -9.87
C TYR A 12 -12.53 2.70 -9.58
N GLU A 13 -12.12 1.67 -10.33
CA GLU A 13 -12.54 0.29 -10.11
C GLU A 13 -11.73 -0.40 -9.01
N LYS A 14 -10.40 -0.21 -9.01
CA LYS A 14 -9.49 -0.75 -7.99
C LYS A 14 -8.42 0.25 -7.59
N LEU A 15 -8.04 0.22 -6.32
CA LEU A 15 -6.87 0.94 -5.81
C LEU A 15 -5.67 0.00 -5.67
N HIS A 16 -4.61 0.29 -6.43
CA HIS A 16 -3.28 -0.31 -6.29
C HIS A 16 -2.39 0.65 -5.50
N LEU A 17 -2.22 0.38 -4.20
CA LEU A 17 -1.47 1.25 -3.30
C LEU A 17 -0.03 0.76 -3.11
N ILE A 18 0.93 1.58 -3.52
CA ILE A 18 2.36 1.44 -3.29
C ILE A 18 2.71 2.10 -1.96
N PHE A 19 3.08 1.29 -0.98
CA PHE A 19 3.29 1.75 0.39
C PHE A 19 4.74 1.63 0.82
N ALA A 20 5.36 2.78 1.07
CA ALA A 20 6.60 2.94 1.80
C ALA A 20 6.38 3.89 2.98
N VAL A 21 7.06 3.64 4.09
CA VAL A 21 6.94 4.46 5.29
C VAL A 21 8.31 4.64 5.93
N LEU A 22 8.47 5.71 6.71
CA LEU A 22 9.66 5.93 7.53
C LEU A 22 9.55 5.17 8.85
N SER A 23 10.69 4.77 9.42
CA SER A 23 10.79 3.96 10.63
C SER A 23 10.33 4.68 11.90
N ASP A 24 10.30 6.02 11.89
CA ASP A 24 9.82 6.88 12.97
C ASP A 24 8.29 7.08 12.96
N LYS A 25 7.57 6.44 12.02
CA LYS A 25 6.11 6.53 11.94
C LYS A 25 5.43 5.26 12.46
N ASP A 26 4.16 5.42 12.88
CA ASP A 26 3.30 4.30 13.24
C ASP A 26 2.77 3.58 11.98
N ALA A 27 3.63 2.74 11.41
CA ALA A 27 3.34 1.97 10.21
C ALA A 27 2.10 1.07 10.37
N LYS A 28 1.87 0.53 11.58
CA LYS A 28 0.73 -0.38 11.82
C LYS A 28 -0.58 0.38 11.71
N LYS A 29 -0.69 1.52 12.41
CA LYS A 29 -1.89 2.36 12.37
C LYS A 29 -2.14 2.91 10.98
N MET A 30 -1.09 3.34 10.27
CA MET A 30 -1.20 3.79 8.88
C MET A 30 -1.75 2.69 7.97
N LEU A 31 -1.19 1.48 8.05
CA LEU A 31 -1.67 0.32 7.30
C LEU A 31 -3.15 0.02 7.59
N GLN A 32 -3.56 0.03 8.85
CA GLN A 32 -4.96 -0.19 9.24
C GLN A 32 -5.92 0.86 8.64
N ILE A 33 -5.50 2.13 8.59
CA ILE A 33 -6.31 3.22 8.02
C ILE A 33 -6.54 3.00 6.51
N ILE A 34 -5.47 2.77 5.74
CA ILE A 34 -5.55 2.58 4.27
C ILE A 34 -6.11 1.20 3.87
N TRP A 35 -6.13 0.26 4.81
CA TRP A 35 -6.54 -1.14 4.58
C TRP A 35 -7.90 -1.27 3.91
N SER A 36 -8.88 -0.48 4.37
CA SER A 36 -10.28 -0.61 3.94
C SER A 36 -10.56 -0.15 2.51
N ILE A 37 -9.62 0.55 1.87
CA ILE A 37 -9.81 1.15 0.55
C ILE A 37 -8.86 0.59 -0.51
N THR A 38 -7.95 -0.29 -0.11
CA THR A 38 -6.89 -0.81 -0.96
C THR A 38 -7.29 -2.19 -1.47
N ASP A 39 -7.23 -2.39 -2.79
CA ASP A 39 -7.45 -3.70 -3.40
C ASP A 39 -6.13 -4.48 -3.52
N ASN A 40 -5.08 -3.81 -3.99
CA ASN A 40 -3.75 -4.38 -4.10
C ASN A 40 -2.75 -3.53 -3.33
N LEU A 41 -2.10 -4.12 -2.32
CA LEU A 41 -1.08 -3.43 -1.53
C LEU A 41 0.31 -3.88 -1.99
N ILE A 42 1.14 -2.95 -2.46
CA ILE A 42 2.53 -3.22 -2.87
C ILE A 42 3.46 -2.57 -1.84
N ILE A 43 4.12 -3.40 -1.04
CA ILE A 43 5.05 -2.93 -0.01
C ILE A 43 6.42 -2.66 -0.63
N THR A 44 6.95 -1.47 -0.36
CA THR A 44 8.27 -1.05 -0.85
C THR A 44 9.05 -0.26 0.21
N GLU A 45 10.26 0.19 -0.13
CA GLU A 45 11.07 1.06 0.72
C GLU A 45 11.58 2.28 -0.06
N SER A 46 11.70 3.41 0.63
CA SER A 46 12.32 4.62 0.09
C SER A 46 13.85 4.52 0.18
N LYS A 47 14.56 5.40 -0.52
CA LYS A 47 16.04 5.52 -0.40
C LYS A 47 16.49 6.21 0.89
N SER A 48 15.55 6.65 1.74
CA SER A 48 15.88 7.36 2.97
C SER A 48 16.68 6.48 3.94
N PHE A 49 17.57 7.11 4.73
CA PHE A 49 18.18 6.45 5.88
C PHE A 49 17.14 6.07 6.94
N ARG A 50 16.08 6.88 7.09
CA ARG A 50 14.96 6.61 7.99
C ARG A 50 13.93 5.65 7.40
N ARG A 51 14.25 4.91 6.33
CA ARG A 51 13.29 4.00 5.71
C ARG A 51 12.87 2.90 6.69
N TYR A 52 11.60 2.54 6.66
CA TYR A 52 11.16 1.28 7.22
C TYR A 52 11.53 0.16 6.23
N PRO A 53 12.36 -0.84 6.61
CA PRO A 53 12.77 -1.89 5.67
C PRO A 53 11.58 -2.66 5.11
N TYR A 54 11.50 -2.79 3.78
CA TYR A 54 10.30 -3.32 3.12
C TYR A 54 9.95 -4.75 3.57
N GLU A 55 10.95 -5.57 3.91
CA GLU A 55 10.72 -6.93 4.43
C GLU A 55 10.01 -6.92 5.78
N LYS A 56 10.44 -6.05 6.70
CA LYS A 56 9.79 -5.89 8.00
C LYS A 56 8.38 -5.31 7.84
N LEU A 57 8.23 -4.36 6.91
CA LEU A 57 6.94 -3.74 6.61
C LEU A 57 5.96 -4.74 6.00
N TYR A 58 6.43 -5.64 5.15
CA TYR A 58 5.62 -6.71 4.56
C TYR A 58 5.13 -7.70 5.61
N ILE A 59 5.99 -8.08 6.56
CA ILE A 59 5.59 -8.91 7.71
C ILE A 59 4.51 -8.19 8.54
N LEU A 60 4.68 -6.88 8.77
CA LEU A 60 3.69 -6.08 9.49
C LEU A 60 2.34 -6.03 8.74
N ALA A 61 2.36 -5.80 7.43
CA ALA A 61 1.15 -5.82 6.61
C ALA A 61 0.42 -7.18 6.64
N LYS A 62 1.16 -8.30 6.67
CA LYS A 62 0.58 -9.63 6.86
C LYS A 62 -0.05 -9.82 8.24
N LYS A 63 0.50 -9.21 9.30
CA LYS A 63 -0.13 -9.20 10.63
C LYS A 63 -1.42 -8.39 10.63
N VAL A 64 -1.40 -7.19 10.06
CA VAL A 64 -2.60 -6.35 9.89
C VAL A 64 -3.67 -7.10 9.10
N LYS A 65 -3.30 -7.85 8.05
CA LYS A 65 -4.25 -8.71 7.31
C LYS A 65 -4.97 -9.73 8.18
N LYS A 66 -4.30 -10.31 9.17
CA LYS A 66 -4.92 -11.29 10.08
C LYS A 66 -5.86 -10.62 11.07
N GLU A 67 -5.58 -9.38 11.45
CA GLU A 67 -6.40 -8.58 12.37
C GLU A 67 -7.65 -8.00 11.67
N MET A 68 -7.51 -7.62 10.41
CA MET A 68 -8.55 -6.95 9.62
C MET A 68 -9.37 -7.98 8.83
N LYS A 69 -10.68 -8.05 9.11
CA LYS A 69 -11.61 -9.01 8.48
C LYS A 69 -11.92 -8.72 6.99
N VAL A 70 -11.69 -7.49 6.55
CA VAL A 70 -11.97 -6.99 5.18
C VAL A 70 -10.80 -6.10 4.76
N GLY A 71 -10.37 -6.16 3.49
CA GLY A 71 -9.32 -5.31 2.90
C GLY A 71 -8.52 -6.01 1.80
N PRO A 72 -7.29 -5.58 1.45
CA PRO A 72 -6.64 -5.98 0.21
C PRO A 72 -6.55 -7.50 0.07
N PRO A 73 -7.18 -8.08 -0.98
CA PRO A 73 -7.04 -9.50 -1.28
C PRO A 73 -5.57 -9.89 -1.45
N LYS A 74 -4.73 -8.99 -1.98
CA LYS A 74 -3.33 -9.28 -2.32
C LYS A 74 -2.35 -8.27 -1.72
N ILE A 75 -1.26 -8.82 -1.17
CA ILE A 75 -0.12 -8.04 -0.69
C ILE A 75 1.11 -8.52 -1.46
N PHE A 76 1.78 -7.61 -2.15
CA PHE A 76 3.01 -7.83 -2.87
C PHE A 76 4.17 -7.11 -2.17
N LYS A 77 5.40 -7.45 -2.54
CA LYS A 77 6.59 -6.72 -2.10
C LYS A 77 7.56 -6.51 -3.25
N ARG A 78 8.15 -5.31 -3.31
CA ARG A 78 9.20 -4.92 -4.25
C ARG A 78 10.15 -3.97 -3.54
N LYS A 79 11.46 -4.22 -3.64
CA LYS A 79 12.46 -3.43 -2.91
C LYS A 79 12.48 -1.96 -3.30
N THR A 80 12.20 -1.62 -4.57
CA THR A 80 12.28 -0.24 -5.06
C THR A 80 10.92 0.29 -5.48
N ILE A 81 10.75 1.61 -5.35
CA ILE A 81 9.55 2.32 -5.81
C ILE A 81 9.35 2.10 -7.31
N SER A 82 10.40 2.20 -8.13
CA SER A 82 10.32 1.96 -9.58
C SER A 82 9.72 0.59 -9.91
N ASN A 83 10.27 -0.49 -9.31
CA ASN A 83 9.76 -1.84 -9.57
C ASN A 83 8.34 -2.05 -9.02
N SER A 84 7.93 -1.23 -8.05
CA SER A 84 6.57 -1.24 -7.51
C SER A 84 5.59 -0.58 -8.47
N ILE A 85 5.98 0.53 -9.08
CA ILE A 85 5.22 1.21 -10.14
C ILE A 85 5.09 0.27 -11.34
N ASP A 86 6.20 -0.33 -11.81
CA ASP A 86 6.16 -1.27 -12.93
C ASP A 86 5.22 -2.45 -12.67
N LEU A 87 5.18 -2.94 -11.42
CA LEU A 87 4.28 -4.01 -11.02
C LEU A 87 2.82 -3.54 -11.00
N ALA A 88 2.55 -2.35 -10.45
CA ALA A 88 1.21 -1.77 -10.40
C ALA A 88 0.67 -1.55 -11.83
N MET A 89 1.47 -0.95 -12.71
CA MET A 89 1.11 -0.71 -14.11
C MET A 89 0.76 -2.00 -14.85
N LYS A 90 1.48 -3.10 -14.61
CA LYS A 90 1.18 -4.41 -15.21
C LYS A 90 -0.15 -5.03 -14.76
N PHE A 91 -0.63 -4.68 -13.57
CA PHE A 91 -1.90 -5.19 -13.04
C PHE A 91 -3.08 -4.26 -13.24
N SER A 92 -2.80 -2.98 -13.54
CA SER A 92 -3.81 -1.95 -13.62
C SER A 92 -4.54 -2.00 -14.95
N LYS A 93 -5.84 -1.69 -14.89
CA LYS A 93 -6.68 -1.43 -16.05
C LYS A 93 -6.92 0.08 -16.20
N GLU A 94 -7.58 0.46 -17.28
CA GLU A 94 -7.85 1.86 -17.65
C GLU A 94 -8.51 2.68 -16.54
N ASN A 95 -9.44 2.08 -15.77
CA ASN A 95 -10.17 2.74 -14.69
C ASN A 95 -9.62 2.42 -13.29
N ASP A 96 -8.43 1.84 -13.18
CA ASP A 96 -7.81 1.60 -11.88
C ASP A 96 -6.99 2.82 -11.42
N LEU A 97 -6.92 3.03 -10.11
CA LEU A 97 -6.09 4.06 -9.49
C LEU A 97 -4.80 3.45 -8.95
N ILE A 98 -3.66 4.03 -9.30
CA ILE A 98 -2.35 3.73 -8.70
C ILE A 98 -1.96 4.91 -7.80
N CYS A 99 -1.59 4.64 -6.55
CA CYS A 99 -1.11 5.63 -5.59
C CYS A 99 0.16 5.15 -4.90
#